data_AF-I0YP72-F1
#
_entry.id   AF-I0YP72-F1
#
_cell.length_a   1.000
_cell.length_b   1.000
_cell.length_c   1.000
_cell.angle_alpha   90.00
_cell.angle_beta   90.00
_cell.angle_gamma   90.00
#
_symmetry.space_group_name_H-M   'P 1'
#
loop_
_entity.id
_entity.type
_entity.pdbx_description
1 polymer ?
#
loop_
_entity_poly.entity_id
_entity_poly.type
_entity_poly.pdbx_seq_one_letter_code
_entity_poly.pdbx_strand_id
1 'polypeptide(L)'
;MAAMTQMSRCVLGARPVAPSFTSLRPRTLVTSAARGLWLPDTEPPAHLKGELAGDRGFDPLGLGSEPERLKWYTEAEKTNGRWAMAGVAGILGQELLGVQPKWFEAGAKDYGFPPLALISLEFLLLGFLELKRYQGFKKTGKSGFLDSFPFDPANLDSEANAEKEIKNGRLAMVAFVGFVGAALVCRQGPIEALQSHLSDPFSNNIIGSIARLPETIGATFPAAAPPALE
;
A
#
# COMPACT_ATOMS: atom_id res chain seq x y z
N MET A 1 85.01 -67.55 20.44
CA MET A 1 84.92 -66.17 20.97
C MET A 1 83.44 -65.81 21.02
N ALA A 2 82.82 -66.04 22.18
CA ALA A 2 81.38 -65.90 22.38
C ALA A 2 81.03 -64.46 22.77
N ALA A 3 79.95 -63.96 22.16
CA ALA A 3 79.44 -62.60 22.31
C ALA A 3 78.93 -62.32 23.73
N MET A 4 79.19 -61.11 24.20
CA MET A 4 78.76 -60.61 25.50
C MET A 4 78.17 -59.21 25.32
N THR A 5 77.01 -58.98 25.94
CA THR A 5 76.43 -57.66 26.30
C THR A 5 75.81 -56.89 25.12
N GLN A 6 74.57 -56.38 25.16
CA GLN A 6 74.02 -55.55 26.23
C GLN A 6 72.48 -55.41 26.10
N MET A 7 71.77 -55.59 27.21
CA MET A 7 70.35 -55.24 27.35
C MET A 7 70.16 -53.72 27.24
N SER A 8 69.15 -53.28 26.49
CA SER A 8 68.64 -51.91 26.57
C SER A 8 67.11 -51.89 26.50
N ARG A 9 66.54 -50.98 27.28
CA ARG A 9 65.20 -51.01 27.89
C ARG A 9 64.06 -50.74 26.90
N CYS A 10 62.97 -51.47 27.07
CA CYS A 10 61.67 -51.19 26.44
C CYS A 10 60.96 -50.06 27.23
N VAL A 11 60.71 -48.91 26.58
CA VAL A 11 59.91 -47.82 27.15
C VAL A 11 58.59 -47.75 26.38
N LEU A 12 57.50 -48.17 27.03
CA LEU A 12 56.13 -48.04 26.53
C LEU A 12 55.72 -46.56 26.55
N GLY A 13 55.58 -45.96 25.36
CA GLY A 13 54.98 -44.64 25.21
C GLY A 13 53.45 -44.74 25.16
N ALA A 14 52.76 -44.34 26.23
CA ALA A 14 51.32 -44.11 26.21
C ALA A 14 51.04 -42.76 25.52
N ARG A 15 50.24 -42.77 24.45
CA ARG A 15 49.76 -41.54 23.80
C ARG A 15 48.58 -40.94 24.59
N PRO A 16 48.54 -39.63 24.87
CA PRO A 16 47.37 -39.02 25.48
C PRO A 16 46.24 -38.89 24.44
N VAL A 17 45.03 -39.34 24.80
CA VAL A 17 43.80 -39.06 24.03
C VAL A 17 43.30 -37.68 24.45
N ALA A 18 43.29 -36.73 23.50
CA ALA A 18 42.71 -35.41 23.72
C ALA A 18 41.17 -35.48 23.69
N PRO A 19 40.46 -34.70 24.54
CA PRO A 19 39.00 -34.67 24.51
C PRO A 19 38.51 -33.98 23.24
N SER A 20 37.59 -34.65 22.53
CA SER A 20 36.91 -34.12 21.35
C SER A 20 35.89 -33.08 21.79
N PHE A 21 36.28 -31.80 21.76
CA PHE A 21 35.32 -30.72 21.89
C PHE A 21 34.41 -30.70 20.66
N THR A 22 33.16 -31.13 20.83
CA THR A 22 32.15 -30.97 19.80
C THR A 22 31.87 -29.47 19.67
N SER A 23 32.36 -28.88 18.57
CA SER A 23 32.07 -27.49 18.21
C SER A 23 30.56 -27.38 18.00
N LEU A 24 29.85 -26.86 19.01
CA LEU A 24 28.50 -26.35 18.83
C LEU A 24 28.63 -25.18 17.86
N ARG A 25 28.30 -25.42 16.59
CA ARG A 25 28.17 -24.33 15.62
C ARG A 25 27.15 -23.36 16.21
N PRO A 26 27.51 -22.08 16.42
CA PRO A 26 26.51 -21.09 16.77
C PRO A 26 25.48 -21.09 15.64
N ARG A 27 24.24 -21.46 15.98
CA ARG A 27 23.12 -21.32 15.07
C ARG A 27 22.94 -19.82 14.91
N THR A 28 23.42 -19.27 13.81
CA THR A 28 23.18 -17.87 13.46
C THR A 28 21.67 -17.74 13.28
N LEU A 29 20.99 -17.24 14.32
CA LEU A 29 19.71 -16.59 14.14
C LEU A 29 20.01 -15.41 13.22
N VAL A 30 19.60 -15.54 11.97
CA VAL A 30 19.45 -14.38 11.09
C VAL A 30 18.30 -13.60 11.70
N THR A 31 18.59 -12.74 12.67
CA THR A 31 17.71 -11.61 12.96
C THR A 31 17.72 -10.79 11.69
N SER A 32 16.67 -10.97 10.89
CA SER A 32 16.29 -10.06 9.81
C SER A 32 16.64 -8.66 10.28
N ALA A 33 17.45 -7.93 9.49
CA ALA A 33 17.67 -6.50 9.71
C ALA A 33 16.33 -5.88 10.12
N ALA A 34 16.32 -5.16 11.24
CA ALA A 34 15.11 -4.76 11.96
C ALA A 34 14.13 -4.03 11.04
N ARG A 35 13.33 -4.81 10.32
CA ARG A 35 12.21 -4.35 9.50
C ARG A 35 11.33 -3.58 10.46
N GLY A 36 11.03 -2.32 10.14
CA GLY A 36 10.09 -1.57 10.96
C GLY A 36 8.74 -2.25 10.84
N LEU A 37 8.35 -3.06 11.82
CA LEU A 37 7.05 -3.71 11.85
C LEU A 37 5.97 -2.67 12.12
N TRP A 38 4.73 -3.02 11.80
CA TRP A 38 3.58 -2.15 12.09
C TRP A 38 3.39 -1.93 13.61
N LEU A 39 3.75 -2.91 14.44
CA LEU A 39 3.77 -2.83 15.90
C LEU A 39 5.18 -3.22 16.40
N PRO A 40 5.80 -2.45 17.31
CA PRO A 40 7.07 -2.85 17.91
C PRO A 40 6.89 -4.18 18.67
N ASP A 41 7.93 -5.00 18.68
CA ASP A 41 8.01 -6.27 19.43
C ASP A 41 7.01 -7.37 19.03
N THR A 42 6.51 -7.36 17.79
CA THR A 42 5.71 -8.49 17.25
C THR A 42 6.52 -9.39 16.33
N GLU A 43 6.19 -10.68 16.28
CA GLU A 43 6.74 -11.58 15.27
C GLU A 43 5.86 -11.54 14.01
N PRO A 44 6.45 -11.33 12.81
CA PRO A 44 5.67 -11.37 11.58
C PRO A 44 5.19 -12.80 11.27
N PRO A 45 4.02 -12.95 10.62
CA PRO A 45 3.55 -14.25 10.16
C PRO A 45 4.56 -14.97 9.26
N ALA A 46 4.61 -16.31 9.30
CA ALA A 46 5.61 -17.12 8.60
C ALA A 46 5.63 -16.94 7.07
N HIS A 47 4.51 -16.52 6.48
CA HIS A 47 4.39 -16.23 5.04
C HIS A 47 4.93 -14.84 4.65
N LEU A 48 5.17 -13.94 5.61
CA LEU A 48 5.68 -12.58 5.38
C LEU A 48 7.16 -12.46 5.77
N LYS A 49 8.04 -12.76 4.82
CA LYS A 49 9.49 -12.85 5.04
C LYS A 49 10.27 -11.54 4.83
N GLY A 50 9.62 -10.46 4.42
CA GLY A 50 10.29 -9.20 4.07
C GLY A 50 10.84 -9.13 2.64
N GLU A 51 10.54 -10.13 1.80
CA GLU A 51 10.98 -10.19 0.40
C GLU A 51 10.20 -9.22 -0.52
N LEU A 52 9.00 -8.82 -0.09
CA LEU A 52 8.14 -7.90 -0.84
C LEU A 52 8.43 -6.46 -0.43
N ALA A 53 8.57 -5.57 -1.41
CA ALA A 53 8.74 -4.13 -1.17
C ALA A 53 7.57 -3.58 -0.33
N GLY A 54 7.88 -3.00 0.83
CA GLY A 54 6.89 -2.45 1.75
C GLY A 54 6.24 -3.47 2.70
N ASP A 55 6.80 -4.66 2.88
CA ASP A 55 6.35 -5.63 3.89
C ASP A 55 6.60 -5.09 5.32
N ARG A 56 5.50 -4.91 6.06
CA ARG A 56 5.49 -4.44 7.46
C ARG A 56 4.97 -5.51 8.44
N GLY A 57 4.73 -6.74 7.97
CA GLY A 57 4.20 -7.83 8.80
C GLY A 57 2.75 -7.69 9.25
N PHE A 58 1.96 -6.88 8.54
CA PHE A 58 0.56 -6.64 8.87
C PHE A 58 -0.35 -7.59 8.10
N ASP A 59 -0.75 -8.70 8.73
CA ASP A 59 -1.79 -9.61 8.23
C ASP A 59 -2.54 -10.25 9.41
N PRO A 60 -3.44 -9.52 10.09
CA PRO A 60 -4.19 -10.06 11.22
C PRO A 60 -5.25 -11.11 10.82
N LEU A 61 -5.61 -11.18 9.54
CA LEU A 61 -6.67 -12.07 9.02
C LEU A 61 -6.12 -13.31 8.28
N GLY A 62 -4.81 -13.42 8.10
CA GLY A 62 -4.16 -14.55 7.42
C GLY A 62 -4.47 -14.65 5.92
N LEU A 63 -4.85 -13.54 5.28
CA LEU A 63 -5.26 -13.52 3.87
C LEU A 63 -4.09 -13.84 2.92
N GLY A 64 -2.85 -13.61 3.35
CA GLY A 64 -1.64 -13.82 2.57
C GLY A 64 -1.00 -15.20 2.70
N SER A 65 -1.66 -16.16 3.33
CA SER A 65 -1.11 -17.49 3.62
C SER A 65 -0.72 -18.30 2.37
N GLU A 66 -1.45 -18.14 1.27
CA GLU A 66 -1.15 -18.80 -0.01
C GLU A 66 -0.25 -17.94 -0.92
N PRO A 67 0.88 -18.47 -1.43
CA PRO A 67 1.85 -17.69 -2.20
C PRO A 67 1.33 -17.19 -3.54
N GLU A 68 0.40 -17.91 -4.18
CA GLU A 68 -0.23 -17.48 -5.44
C GLU A 68 -1.18 -16.30 -5.21
N ARG A 69 -2.00 -16.38 -4.16
CA ARG A 69 -2.89 -15.28 -3.76
C ARG A 69 -2.11 -14.08 -3.28
N LEU A 70 -0.98 -14.27 -2.61
CA LEU A 70 -0.11 -13.18 -2.17
C LEU A 70 0.43 -12.36 -3.35
N LYS A 71 0.79 -13.02 -4.46
CA LYS A 71 1.19 -12.34 -5.71
C LYS A 71 0.06 -11.49 -6.27
N TRP A 72 -1.16 -12.04 -6.27
CA TRP A 72 -2.35 -11.31 -6.70
C TRP A 72 -2.67 -10.13 -5.79
N TYR A 73 -2.60 -10.28 -4.46
CA TYR A 73 -2.85 -9.21 -3.51
C TYR A 73 -1.81 -8.09 -3.59
N THR A 74 -0.54 -8.43 -3.82
CA THR A 74 0.52 -7.44 -4.05
C THR A 74 0.22 -6.60 -5.28
N GLU A 75 -0.24 -7.23 -6.36
CA GLU A 75 -0.63 -6.52 -7.58
C GLU A 75 -1.91 -5.70 -7.39
N ALA A 76 -2.93 -6.27 -6.74
CA ALA A 76 -4.18 -5.58 -6.44
C ALA A 76 -3.95 -4.32 -5.58
N GLU A 77 -3.07 -4.43 -4.59
CA GLU A 77 -2.63 -3.29 -3.77
C GLU A 77 -1.98 -2.20 -4.64
N LYS A 78 -1.06 -2.57 -5.54
CA LYS A 78 -0.41 -1.64 -6.46
C LYS A 78 -1.40 -0.94 -7.37
N THR A 79 -2.33 -1.67 -7.98
CA THR A 79 -3.32 -1.06 -8.89
C THR A 79 -4.26 -0.13 -8.15
N ASN A 80 -4.76 -0.53 -6.97
CA ASN A 80 -5.60 0.32 -6.15
C ASN A 80 -4.86 1.58 -5.70
N GLY A 81 -3.59 1.44 -5.30
CA GLY A 81 -2.74 2.58 -4.96
C GLY A 81 -2.50 3.53 -6.13
N ARG A 82 -2.24 3.02 -7.34
CA ARG A 82 -2.02 3.84 -8.55
C ARG A 82 -3.25 4.64 -8.94
N TRP A 83 -4.42 4.00 -8.97
CA TRP A 83 -5.68 4.69 -9.23
C TRP A 83 -6.02 5.71 -8.14
N ALA A 84 -5.79 5.37 -6.87
CA ALA A 84 -5.98 6.30 -5.75
C ALA A 84 -5.05 7.51 -5.82
N MET A 85 -3.77 7.32 -6.17
CA MET A 85 -2.82 8.43 -6.36
C MET A 85 -3.28 9.39 -7.46
N ALA A 86 -3.71 8.85 -8.60
CA ALA A 86 -4.26 9.67 -9.69
C ALA A 86 -5.56 10.39 -9.28
N GLY A 87 -6.46 9.70 -8.58
CA GLY A 87 -7.72 10.27 -8.09
C GLY A 87 -7.51 11.41 -7.08
N VAL A 88 -6.65 11.21 -6.09
CA VAL A 88 -6.28 12.24 -5.10
C VAL A 88 -5.63 13.45 -5.77
N ALA A 89 -4.72 13.23 -6.72
CA ALA A 89 -4.11 14.32 -7.48
C ALA A 89 -5.16 15.10 -8.30
N GLY A 90 -6.14 14.41 -8.90
CA GLY A 90 -7.24 15.05 -9.62
C GLY A 90 -8.18 15.86 -8.71
N ILE A 91 -8.50 15.34 -7.52
CA ILE A 91 -9.33 16.05 -6.52
C ILE A 91 -8.63 17.32 -6.01
N LEU A 92 -7.35 17.24 -5.67
CA LEU A 92 -6.60 18.40 -5.20
C LEU A 92 -6.31 19.39 -6.33
N GLY A 93 -6.03 18.88 -7.54
CA GLY A 93 -5.72 19.70 -8.72
C GLY A 93 -6.91 20.56 -9.15
N GLN A 94 -8.12 20.01 -9.19
CA GLN A 94 -9.31 20.77 -9.58
C GLN A 94 -9.69 21.86 -8.56
N GLU A 95 -9.48 21.60 -7.26
CA GLU A 95 -9.74 22.58 -6.21
C GLU A 95 -8.69 23.71 -6.23
N LEU A 96 -7.42 23.38 -6.46
CA LEU A 96 -6.35 24.38 -6.59
C LEU A 96 -6.53 25.27 -7.83
N LEU A 97 -7.01 24.71 -8.94
CA LEU A 97 -7.32 25.45 -10.16
C LEU A 97 -8.66 26.21 -10.07
N GLY A 98 -9.41 26.04 -8.98
CA GLY A 98 -10.71 26.71 -8.79
C GLY A 98 -11.79 26.26 -9.79
N VAL A 99 -11.67 25.05 -10.35
CA VAL A 99 -12.63 24.50 -11.31
C VAL A 99 -13.92 24.18 -10.57
N GLN A 100 -14.99 24.92 -10.85
CA GLN A 100 -16.33 24.62 -10.36
C GLN A 100 -16.99 23.59 -11.28
N PRO A 101 -17.66 22.55 -10.77
CA PRO A 101 -18.21 22.36 -9.43
C PRO A 101 -17.26 21.53 -8.54
N LYS A 102 -17.65 21.25 -7.29
CA LYS A 102 -16.90 20.34 -6.43
C LYS A 102 -16.80 18.95 -7.08
N TRP A 103 -15.71 18.24 -6.79
CA TRP A 103 -15.39 16.96 -7.42
C TRP A 103 -16.51 15.90 -7.33
N PHE A 104 -17.29 15.93 -6.26
CA PHE A 104 -18.42 15.02 -6.05
C PHE A 104 -19.70 15.40 -6.83
N GLU A 105 -19.80 16.64 -7.31
CA GLU A 105 -20.89 17.12 -8.19
C GLU A 105 -20.47 17.13 -9.67
N ALA A 106 -19.18 17.02 -9.96
CA ALA A 106 -18.64 17.08 -11.32
C ALA A 106 -19.31 16.06 -12.25
N GLY A 107 -19.54 14.83 -11.79
CA GLY A 107 -20.16 13.79 -12.62
C GLY A 107 -21.60 14.06 -13.09
N ALA A 108 -22.31 15.00 -12.46
CA ALA A 108 -23.69 15.36 -12.83
C ALA A 108 -23.77 16.52 -13.84
N LYS A 109 -22.63 17.13 -14.20
CA LYS A 109 -22.63 18.21 -15.18
C LYS A 109 -22.94 17.72 -16.58
N ASP A 110 -23.56 18.60 -17.36
CA ASP A 110 -23.76 18.36 -18.78
C ASP A 110 -22.44 18.59 -19.53
N TYR A 111 -21.93 17.52 -20.13
CA TYR A 111 -20.71 17.50 -20.92
C TYR A 111 -20.97 17.56 -22.43
N GLY A 112 -22.22 17.80 -22.85
CA GLY A 112 -22.62 17.90 -24.26
C GLY A 112 -22.76 16.56 -24.98
N PHE A 113 -22.60 15.44 -24.26
CA PHE A 113 -22.80 14.08 -24.77
C PHE A 113 -23.75 13.31 -23.85
N PRO A 114 -24.58 12.39 -24.39
CA PRO A 114 -25.45 11.58 -23.55
C PRO A 114 -24.60 10.70 -22.60
N PRO A 115 -24.90 10.66 -21.29
CA PRO A 115 -24.09 9.94 -20.31
C PRO A 115 -23.87 8.46 -20.64
N LEU A 116 -24.87 7.80 -21.23
CA LEU A 116 -24.76 6.40 -21.66
C LEU A 116 -23.72 6.17 -22.76
N ALA A 117 -23.52 7.15 -23.66
CA ALA A 117 -22.49 7.05 -24.70
C ALA A 117 -21.08 7.21 -24.10
N LEU A 118 -20.92 8.13 -23.14
CA LEU A 118 -19.65 8.29 -22.41
C LEU A 118 -19.29 7.02 -21.63
N ILE A 119 -20.25 6.45 -20.91
CA ILE A 119 -20.08 5.18 -20.19
C ILE A 119 -19.70 4.04 -21.15
N SER A 120 -20.35 3.96 -22.31
CA SER A 120 -20.05 2.92 -23.31
C SER A 120 -18.63 3.04 -23.87
N LEU A 121 -18.19 4.27 -24.16
CA LEU A 121 -16.82 4.54 -24.62
C LEU A 121 -15.80 4.23 -23.53
N GLU A 122 -16.08 4.61 -22.28
CA GLU A 122 -15.22 4.35 -21.13
C GLU A 122 -15.03 2.85 -20.89
N PHE A 123 -16.11 2.06 -20.91
CA PHE A 123 -16.02 0.60 -20.78
C PHE A 123 -15.23 -0.06 -21.91
N LEU A 124 -15.39 0.42 -23.16
CA LEU A 124 -14.65 -0.11 -24.29
C LEU A 124 -13.14 0.18 -24.15
N LEU A 125 -12.80 1.42 -23.78
CA LEU A 125 -11.41 1.88 -23.72
C LEU A 125 -10.67 1.34 -22.49
N LEU A 126 -11.26 1.45 -21.30
CA LEU A 126 -10.69 0.88 -20.08
C LEU A 126 -10.70 -0.65 -20.12
N GLY A 127 -11.75 -1.26 -20.68
CA GLY A 127 -11.83 -2.70 -20.87
C GLY A 127 -10.69 -3.22 -21.75
N PHE A 128 -10.39 -2.55 -22.86
CA PHE A 128 -9.24 -2.91 -23.71
C PHE A 128 -7.90 -2.79 -22.96
N LEU A 129 -7.69 -1.68 -22.24
CA LEU A 129 -6.46 -1.45 -21.47
C LEU A 129 -6.27 -2.48 -20.35
N GLU A 130 -7.33 -2.80 -19.60
CA GLU A 130 -7.29 -3.80 -18.52
C GLU A 130 -7.08 -5.21 -19.06
N LEU A 131 -7.68 -5.58 -20.21
CA LEU A 131 -7.44 -6.88 -20.83
C LEU A 131 -5.97 -7.06 -21.23
N LYS A 132 -5.36 -6.03 -21.82
CA LYS A 132 -3.93 -6.04 -22.16
C LYS A 132 -3.07 -6.14 -20.91
N ARG A 133 -3.35 -5.35 -19.88
CA ARG A 133 -2.66 -5.42 -18.59
C ARG A 133 -2.76 -6.82 -17.96
N TYR A 134 -3.96 -7.40 -17.96
CA TYR A 134 -4.22 -8.73 -17.38
C TYR A 134 -3.49 -9.85 -18.13
N GLN A 135 -3.49 -9.80 -19.47
CA GLN A 135 -2.72 -10.74 -20.29
C GLN A 135 -1.22 -10.60 -20.05
N GLY A 136 -0.73 -9.38 -19.90
CA GLY A 136 0.65 -9.11 -19.52
C GLY A 136 1.00 -9.69 -18.16
N PHE A 137 0.18 -9.42 -17.13
CA PHE A 137 0.37 -9.95 -15.78
C PHE A 137 0.43 -11.47 -15.75
N LYS A 138 -0.44 -12.17 -16.50
CA LYS A 138 -0.40 -13.64 -16.60
C LYS A 138 0.89 -14.18 -17.25
N LYS A 139 1.49 -13.43 -18.18
CA LYS A 139 2.68 -13.86 -18.92
C LYS A 139 3.99 -13.53 -18.19
N THR A 140 4.08 -12.36 -17.57
CA THR A 140 5.33 -11.84 -16.97
C THR A 140 5.31 -11.80 -15.44
N GLY A 141 4.14 -11.91 -14.81
CA GLY A 141 3.97 -11.78 -13.36
C GLY A 141 4.14 -10.35 -12.83
N LYS A 142 4.33 -9.36 -13.71
CA LYS A 142 4.46 -7.93 -13.38
C LYS A 142 3.51 -7.09 -14.23
N SER A 143 2.96 -6.04 -13.62
CA SER A 143 2.12 -5.05 -14.31
C SER A 143 2.93 -4.21 -15.31
N GLY A 144 2.35 -3.87 -16.45
CA GLY A 144 2.94 -2.98 -17.45
C GLY A 144 1.88 -2.18 -18.18
N PHE A 145 2.31 -1.35 -19.13
CA PHE A 145 1.43 -0.50 -19.93
C PHE A 145 1.48 -0.93 -21.39
N LEU A 146 0.31 -1.26 -21.95
CA LEU A 146 0.11 -1.74 -23.33
C LEU A 146 0.86 -3.04 -23.65
N ASP A 147 2.02 -2.93 -24.32
CA ASP A 147 2.84 -4.06 -24.78
C ASP A 147 4.25 -4.05 -24.12
N SER A 148 4.55 -3.07 -23.26
CA SER A 148 5.79 -3.01 -22.49
C SER A 148 5.56 -3.48 -21.06
N PHE A 149 6.05 -4.67 -20.75
CA PHE A 149 5.90 -5.33 -19.46
C PHE A 149 7.27 -5.67 -18.86
N PRO A 150 7.75 -4.96 -17.83
CA PRO A 150 7.23 -3.73 -17.21
C PRO A 150 7.52 -2.46 -18.05
N PHE A 151 6.64 -1.46 -17.98
CA PHE A 151 6.88 -0.17 -18.64
C PHE A 151 7.85 0.67 -17.81
N ASP A 152 9.14 0.61 -18.15
CA ASP A 152 10.17 1.44 -17.52
C ASP A 152 11.17 2.00 -18.56
N PRO A 153 10.89 3.15 -19.17
CA PRO A 153 11.80 3.79 -20.13
C PRO A 153 12.96 4.54 -19.44
N ALA A 154 12.87 4.81 -18.14
CA ALA A 154 13.85 5.61 -17.39
C ALA A 154 14.71 4.78 -16.43
N ASN A 155 14.48 3.46 -16.37
CA ASN A 155 15.18 2.50 -15.52
C ASN A 155 15.25 2.94 -14.05
N LEU A 156 14.10 3.30 -13.49
CA LEU A 156 13.95 3.85 -12.13
C LEU A 156 13.54 2.78 -11.10
N ASP A 157 13.53 1.51 -11.50
CA ASP A 157 13.09 0.33 -10.73
C ASP A 157 14.07 -0.12 -9.63
N SER A 158 14.55 0.80 -8.80
CA SER A 158 15.25 0.40 -7.56
C SER A 158 14.26 -0.09 -6.49
N GLU A 159 14.68 -1.04 -5.65
CA GLU A 159 13.86 -1.55 -4.54
C GLU A 159 13.40 -0.41 -3.60
N ALA A 160 14.26 0.58 -3.37
CA ALA A 160 13.94 1.76 -2.59
C ALA A 160 12.83 2.63 -3.23
N ASN A 161 12.78 2.74 -4.55
CA ASN A 161 11.72 3.47 -5.25
C ASN A 161 10.41 2.69 -5.27
N ALA A 162 10.47 1.35 -5.41
CA ALA A 162 9.29 0.49 -5.30
C ALA A 162 8.63 0.62 -3.91
N GLU A 163 9.42 0.68 -2.83
CA GLU A 163 8.87 0.95 -1.50
C GLU A 163 8.20 2.32 -1.37
N LYS A 164 8.76 3.36 -2.01
CA LYS A 164 8.18 4.71 -2.00
C LYS A 164 6.85 4.74 -2.75
N GLU A 165 6.76 4.08 -3.90
CA GLU A 165 5.51 3.93 -4.65
C GLU A 165 4.43 3.27 -3.79
N ILE A 166 4.74 2.16 -3.12
CA ILE A 166 3.78 1.47 -2.24
C ILE A 166 3.35 2.34 -1.06
N LYS A 167 4.29 3.04 -0.41
CA LYS A 167 3.97 3.91 0.73
C LYS A 167 3.07 5.08 0.31
N ASN A 168 3.35 5.71 -0.83
CA ASN A 168 2.52 6.77 -1.39
C ASN A 168 1.15 6.25 -1.84
N GLY A 169 1.11 5.05 -2.45
CA GLY A 169 -0.14 4.38 -2.83
C GLY A 169 -1.02 4.07 -1.62
N ARG A 170 -0.46 3.51 -0.55
CA ARG A 170 -1.17 3.26 0.72
C ARG A 170 -1.72 4.54 1.33
N LEU A 171 -0.91 5.59 1.39
CA LEU A 171 -1.34 6.90 1.88
C LEU A 171 -2.50 7.46 1.03
N ALA A 172 -2.40 7.37 -0.30
CA ALA A 172 -3.44 7.86 -1.20
C ALA A 172 -4.77 7.09 -1.07
N MET A 173 -4.73 5.77 -0.86
CA MET A 173 -5.93 4.98 -0.61
C MET A 173 -6.65 5.44 0.67
N VAL A 174 -5.91 5.72 1.75
CA VAL A 174 -6.47 6.26 2.99
C VAL A 174 -7.00 7.69 2.78
N ALA A 175 -6.25 8.53 2.07
CA ALA A 175 -6.65 9.91 1.79
C ALA A 175 -7.96 9.99 0.99
N PHE A 176 -8.13 9.12 -0.01
CA PHE A 176 -9.36 9.08 -0.81
C PHE A 176 -10.59 8.74 0.04
N VAL A 177 -10.50 7.74 0.92
CA VAL A 177 -11.58 7.42 1.88
C VAL A 177 -11.84 8.61 2.81
N GLY A 178 -10.79 9.29 3.27
CA GLY A 178 -10.89 10.52 4.05
C GLY A 178 -11.63 11.64 3.31
N PHE A 179 -11.34 11.85 2.03
CA PHE A 179 -12.03 12.85 1.20
C PHE A 179 -13.50 12.52 0.98
N VAL A 180 -13.84 11.24 0.76
CA VAL A 180 -15.25 10.80 0.65
C VAL A 180 -15.97 11.06 1.98
N GLY A 181 -15.39 10.65 3.11
CA GLY A 181 -15.98 10.89 4.43
C GLY A 181 -16.14 12.38 4.76
N ALA A 182 -15.11 13.19 4.47
CA ALA A 182 -15.14 14.63 4.66
C ALA A 182 -16.15 15.31 3.72
N ALA A 183 -16.28 14.88 2.47
CA ALA A 183 -17.29 15.40 1.56
C ALA A 183 -18.70 15.08 2.04
N LEU A 184 -18.94 13.88 2.59
CA LEU A 184 -20.26 13.50 3.11
C LEU A 184 -20.65 14.30 4.36
N VAL A 185 -19.70 14.52 5.28
CA VAL A 185 -19.94 15.17 6.58
C VAL A 185 -19.84 16.70 6.49
N CYS A 186 -18.75 17.23 5.94
CA CYS A 186 -18.46 18.66 5.91
C CYS A 186 -19.05 19.36 4.67
N ARG A 187 -19.35 18.64 3.58
CA ARG A 187 -19.87 19.19 2.30
C ARG A 187 -18.98 20.28 1.68
N GLN A 188 -17.71 20.29 2.05
CA GLN A 188 -16.70 21.23 1.58
C GLN A 188 -15.62 20.50 0.76
N GLY A 189 -14.87 21.25 -0.03
CA GLY A 189 -13.69 20.71 -0.72
C GLY A 189 -12.59 20.32 0.30
N PRO A 190 -11.68 19.39 -0.03
CA PRO A 190 -10.62 19.01 0.89
C PRO A 190 -9.67 20.16 1.29
N ILE A 191 -9.39 21.13 0.41
CA ILE A 191 -8.55 22.29 0.76
C ILE A 191 -9.33 23.26 1.66
N GLU A 192 -10.60 23.51 1.37
CA GLU A 192 -11.49 24.30 2.22
C GLU A 192 -11.65 23.69 3.63
N ALA A 193 -11.82 22.37 3.69
CA ALA A 193 -11.87 21.62 4.95
C ALA A 193 -10.55 21.69 5.72
N LEU A 194 -9.40 21.70 5.04
CA LEU A 194 -8.11 21.88 5.67
C LEU A 194 -7.95 23.30 6.22
N GLN A 195 -8.35 24.33 5.45
CA GLN A 195 -8.26 25.72 5.88
C GLN A 195 -9.14 26.00 7.11
N SER A 196 -10.36 25.45 7.14
CA SER A 196 -11.24 25.57 8.32
C SER A 196 -10.69 24.82 9.54
N HIS A 197 -10.02 23.69 9.36
CA HIS A 197 -9.33 23.03 10.46
C HIS A 197 -8.12 23.84 10.96
N LEU A 198 -7.38 24.48 10.06
CA LEU A 198 -6.24 25.35 10.42
C LEU A 198 -6.68 26.64 11.13
N SER A 199 -7.85 27.19 10.80
CA SER A 199 -8.37 28.37 11.49
C SER A 199 -8.82 28.05 12.91
N ASP A 200 -9.48 26.90 13.11
CA ASP A 200 -10.05 26.49 14.40
C ASP A 200 -9.82 25.00 14.69
N PRO A 201 -8.62 24.62 15.15
CA PRO A 201 -8.23 23.21 15.28
C PRO A 201 -9.02 22.44 16.33
N PHE A 202 -9.59 23.12 17.32
CA PHE A 202 -10.35 22.46 18.39
C PHE A 202 -11.83 22.29 18.08
N SER A 203 -12.40 23.18 17.26
CA SER A 203 -13.84 23.17 16.95
C SER A 203 -14.15 22.43 15.65
N ASN A 204 -13.28 22.54 14.64
CA ASN A 204 -13.44 21.92 13.33
C ASN A 204 -12.75 20.55 13.28
N ASN A 205 -13.11 19.70 14.23
CA ASN A 205 -12.69 18.30 14.31
C ASN A 205 -13.79 17.38 13.78
N ILE A 206 -13.46 16.11 13.51
CA ILE A 206 -14.44 15.09 13.07
C ILE A 206 -15.69 15.08 13.97
N ILE A 207 -15.50 15.12 15.30
CA ILE A 207 -16.59 15.13 16.28
C ILE A 207 -17.44 16.41 16.15
N GLY A 208 -16.79 17.57 15.98
CA GLY A 208 -17.47 18.85 15.81
C GLY A 208 -18.28 18.90 14.52
N SER A 209 -17.72 18.43 13.40
CA SER A 209 -18.41 18.37 12.12
C SER A 209 -19.59 17.40 12.14
N ILE A 210 -19.47 16.27 12.85
CA ILE A 210 -20.59 15.33 13.06
C ILE A 210 -21.70 15.96 13.89
N ALA A 211 -21.36 16.68 14.97
CA ALA A 211 -22.34 17.36 15.80
C ALA A 211 -23.10 18.46 15.04
N ARG A 212 -22.45 19.11 14.05
CA ARG A 212 -23.03 20.15 13.19
C ARG A 212 -23.72 19.63 11.94
N LEU A 213 -23.85 18.31 11.77
CA LEU A 213 -24.57 17.70 10.63
C LEU A 213 -25.99 18.27 10.40
N PRO A 214 -26.80 18.57 11.44
CA PRO A 214 -28.12 19.16 11.22
C PRO A 214 -28.05 20.53 10.52
N GLU A 215 -27.01 21.30 10.81
CA GLU A 215 -26.80 22.63 10.24
C GLU A 215 -26.26 22.53 8.80
N THR A 216 -25.31 21.61 8.56
CA THR A 216 -24.72 21.43 7.23
C THR A 216 -25.68 20.80 6.23
N ILE A 217 -26.61 19.95 6.68
CA ILE A 217 -27.69 19.40 5.84
C ILE A 217 -28.80 20.45 5.68
N GLY A 218 -29.18 21.15 6.75
CA GLY A 218 -30.25 22.14 6.75
C GLY A 218 -29.99 23.35 5.87
N ALA A 219 -28.73 23.76 5.69
CA ALA A 219 -28.36 24.86 4.79
C ALA A 219 -28.60 24.56 3.29
N THR A 220 -28.88 23.31 2.92
CA THR A 220 -29.05 22.89 1.51
C THR A 220 -30.48 22.59 1.09
N PHE A 221 -31.44 22.56 2.04
CA PHE A 221 -32.86 22.54 1.72
C PHE A 221 -33.49 23.86 2.18
N PRO A 222 -33.59 24.90 1.31
CA PRO A 222 -34.60 25.92 1.57
C PRO A 222 -35.92 25.19 1.77
N ALA A 223 -36.58 25.42 2.91
CA ALA A 223 -37.93 24.95 3.14
C ALA A 223 -38.74 25.24 1.87
N ALA A 224 -39.32 24.21 1.26
CA ALA A 224 -40.16 24.36 0.08
C ALA A 224 -41.14 25.51 0.36
N ALA A 225 -41.04 26.59 -0.43
CA ALA A 225 -41.93 27.73 -0.29
C ALA A 225 -43.37 27.20 -0.34
N PRO A 226 -44.24 27.56 0.62
CA PRO A 226 -45.63 27.15 0.56
C PRO A 226 -46.22 27.60 -0.78
N PRO A 227 -47.04 26.76 -1.44
CA PRO A 227 -47.61 27.11 -2.74
C PRO A 227 -48.37 28.43 -2.60
N ALA A 228 -48.02 29.41 -3.44
CA ALA A 228 -48.76 30.65 -3.55
C ALA A 228 -50.21 30.30 -3.91
N LEU A 229 -51.13 30.61 -3.00
CA LEU A 229 -52.56 30.54 -3.24
C LEU A 229 -52.91 31.69 -4.19
N GLU A 230 -53.14 31.38 -5.47
CA GLU A 230 -53.99 32.20 -6.35
C GLU A 230 -55.47 31.94 -6.06
#